data_AF-A0A9Q8USC2-F1
#
_entry.id   AF-A0A9Q8USC2-F1
#
_cell.length_a   1.000
_cell.length_b   1.000
_cell.length_c   1.000
_cell.angle_alpha   90.00
_cell.angle_beta   90.00
_cell.angle_gamma   90.00
#
_symmetry.space_group_name_H-M   'P 1'
#
loop_
_entity.id
_entity.type
_entity.pdbx_description
1 polymer ?
#
loop_
_entity_poly.entity_id
_entity_poly.type
_entity_poly.pdbx_seq_one_letter_code
_entity_poly.pdbx_strand_id
1 'polypeptide(L)'
;MANHTRAAQQALQKAYGSASMLPPTDNTALLSSTLSLYNPTLFLASSALFQHTGALAFVFLLRGFCTKRVLDIHFLTIVFAVSMILAPFVFLINTELNRIKVLFFLEHEAIEVLIAARVMLPADLVARKPGLIILLLYSGLFCMSLPVIMHDFFSQSAMVVAWGAFLSDFLLGTSGLFLIKRWITKKRDVSSRAVTQKRQAEALAGLGFMLHGFPTMSVGPIFTLVVYNGLNPDWFAYAWVGVFLSAFFAIAFAVPTAALFFSNTWWCCGSRRPIYPGEIDWEEDHLQEKPRHRISAPMFRPPGASGSSVDGHQVEAVPVSVQRVRSGLEWELLAKAIW
;
A
#
# COMPACT_ATOMS: atom_id res chain seq x y z
N MET A 1 -53.93 -30.63 -2.40
CA MET A 1 -52.91 -30.99 -3.42
C MET A 1 -51.47 -30.63 -3.02
N ALA A 2 -51.21 -29.53 -2.30
CA ALA A 2 -49.86 -29.12 -1.89
C ALA A 2 -49.12 -30.06 -0.91
N ASN A 3 -49.83 -30.87 -0.12
CA ASN A 3 -49.21 -31.79 0.86
C ASN A 3 -48.59 -33.05 0.22
N HIS A 4 -49.12 -33.51 -0.91
CA HIS A 4 -48.62 -34.74 -1.56
C HIS A 4 -47.34 -34.49 -2.36
N THR A 5 -47.17 -33.29 -2.93
CA THR A 5 -45.92 -32.87 -3.57
C THR A 5 -44.78 -32.69 -2.57
N ARG A 6 -45.09 -32.27 -1.33
CA ARG A 6 -44.11 -32.06 -0.25
C ARG A 6 -43.46 -33.36 0.22
N ALA A 7 -44.28 -34.39 0.46
CA ALA A 7 -43.80 -35.71 0.86
C ALA A 7 -42.99 -36.38 -0.25
N ALA A 8 -43.39 -36.18 -1.51
CA ALA A 8 -42.65 -36.70 -2.67
C ALA A 8 -41.28 -36.02 -2.85
N GLN A 9 -41.19 -34.70 -2.64
CA GLN A 9 -39.92 -33.96 -2.68
C GLN A 9 -38.97 -34.38 -1.56
N GLN A 10 -39.47 -34.54 -0.32
CA GLN A 10 -38.67 -35.02 0.81
C GLN A 10 -38.19 -36.47 0.61
N ALA A 11 -39.04 -37.34 0.04
CA ALA A 11 -38.67 -38.71 -0.29
C ALA A 11 -37.61 -38.78 -1.40
N LEU A 12 -37.70 -37.92 -2.42
CA LEU A 12 -36.70 -37.79 -3.49
C LEU A 12 -35.35 -37.31 -2.95
N GLN A 13 -35.35 -36.30 -2.07
CA GLN A 13 -34.13 -35.76 -1.45
C GLN A 13 -33.43 -36.78 -0.54
N LYS A 14 -34.21 -37.69 0.06
CA LYS A 14 -33.72 -38.81 0.88
C LYS A 14 -33.23 -40.00 0.04
N ALA A 15 -33.80 -40.22 -1.15
CA ALA A 15 -33.46 -41.32 -2.05
C ALA A 15 -32.22 -41.04 -2.92
N TYR A 16 -31.98 -39.77 -3.29
CA TYR A 16 -30.85 -39.36 -4.14
C TYR A 16 -29.74 -38.69 -3.31
N GLY A 17 -29.12 -39.45 -2.41
CA GLY A 17 -27.98 -38.97 -1.63
C GLY A 17 -26.90 -38.27 -2.49
N SER A 18 -26.47 -37.09 -2.03
CA SER A 18 -25.68 -36.04 -2.69
C SER A 18 -26.52 -35.14 -3.61
N ALA A 19 -26.77 -33.86 -3.27
CA ALA A 19 -25.74 -32.82 -3.42
C ALA A 19 -26.05 -31.49 -2.69
N SER A 20 -26.72 -31.51 -1.53
CA SER A 20 -26.84 -30.32 -0.67
C SER A 20 -26.77 -30.69 0.80
N MET A 21 -25.70 -30.25 1.49
CA MET A 21 -25.48 -30.45 2.93
C MET A 21 -26.30 -29.47 3.80
N LEU A 22 -27.44 -28.94 3.31
CA LEU A 22 -28.25 -28.04 4.13
C LEU A 22 -29.07 -28.82 5.17
N PRO A 23 -29.20 -28.31 6.40
CA PRO A 23 -30.16 -28.84 7.37
C PRO A 23 -31.59 -28.85 6.80
N PRO A 24 -32.48 -29.73 7.30
CA PRO A 24 -33.88 -29.74 6.89
C PRO A 24 -34.50 -28.33 7.00
N THR A 25 -35.18 -27.88 5.94
CA THR A 25 -35.75 -26.53 5.87
C THR A 25 -37.09 -26.53 5.14
N ASP A 26 -38.00 -25.66 5.58
CA ASP A 26 -39.28 -25.40 4.93
C ASP A 26 -39.24 -24.18 3.98
N ASN A 27 -38.06 -23.56 3.82
CA ASN A 27 -37.90 -22.38 2.97
C ASN A 27 -37.97 -22.74 1.48
N THR A 28 -39.01 -22.27 0.80
CA THR A 28 -39.30 -22.60 -0.60
C THR A 28 -38.21 -22.18 -1.59
N ALA A 29 -37.51 -21.07 -1.33
CA ALA A 29 -36.39 -20.64 -2.17
C ALA A 29 -35.23 -21.65 -2.10
N LEU A 30 -34.90 -22.15 -0.91
CA LEU A 30 -33.83 -23.13 -0.69
C LEU A 30 -34.18 -24.52 -1.19
N LEU A 31 -35.47 -24.86 -1.16
CA LEU A 31 -35.99 -26.09 -1.78
C LEU A 31 -35.93 -26.05 -3.30
N SER A 32 -36.00 -24.86 -3.91
CA SER A 32 -35.87 -24.67 -5.36
C SER A 32 -34.42 -24.67 -5.85
N SER A 33 -33.50 -24.09 -5.05
CA SER A 33 -32.07 -24.12 -5.30
C SER A 33 -31.30 -23.80 -4.03
N THR A 34 -30.34 -24.65 -3.68
CA THR A 34 -29.46 -24.40 -2.52
C THR A 34 -28.49 -23.24 -2.76
N LEU A 35 -28.28 -22.89 -4.03
CA LEU A 35 -27.50 -21.72 -4.45
C LEU A 35 -28.23 -20.39 -4.15
N SER A 36 -29.52 -20.40 -3.78
CA SER A 36 -30.23 -19.19 -3.36
C SER A 36 -29.64 -18.56 -2.09
N LEU A 37 -28.84 -19.29 -1.30
CA LEU A 37 -28.02 -18.72 -0.22
C LEU A 37 -26.86 -17.87 -0.76
N TYR A 38 -26.30 -18.26 -1.91
CA TYR A 38 -25.26 -17.53 -2.63
C TYR A 38 -25.88 -16.42 -3.49
N ASN A 39 -26.56 -15.50 -2.82
CA ASN A 39 -27.19 -14.35 -3.48
C ASN A 39 -26.13 -13.32 -3.93
N PRO A 40 -26.51 -12.37 -4.83
CA PRO A 40 -25.58 -11.38 -5.34
C PRO A 40 -24.90 -10.54 -4.26
N THR A 41 -25.59 -10.24 -3.15
CA THR A 41 -25.01 -9.47 -2.04
C THR A 41 -23.90 -10.25 -1.34
N LEU A 42 -24.09 -11.55 -1.06
CA LEU A 42 -23.06 -12.40 -0.48
C LEU A 42 -21.85 -12.52 -1.41
N PHE A 43 -22.10 -12.69 -2.72
CA PHE A 43 -21.03 -12.74 -3.71
C PHE A 43 -20.22 -11.44 -3.75
N LEU A 44 -20.90 -10.28 -3.83
CA LEU A 44 -20.24 -8.97 -3.86
C LEU A 44 -19.51 -8.64 -2.57
N ALA A 45 -20.07 -8.98 -1.40
CA ALA A 45 -19.40 -8.82 -0.12
C ALA A 45 -18.14 -9.69 -0.04
N SER A 46 -18.22 -10.93 -0.55
CA SER A 46 -17.07 -11.85 -0.61
C SER A 46 -16.02 -11.34 -1.59
N SER A 47 -16.43 -10.80 -2.74
CA SER A 47 -15.52 -10.16 -3.69
C SER A 47 -14.83 -8.95 -3.09
N ALA A 48 -15.58 -8.03 -2.47
CA ALA A 48 -15.02 -6.87 -1.80
C ALA A 48 -14.02 -7.28 -0.70
N LEU A 49 -14.40 -8.24 0.15
CA LEU A 49 -13.49 -8.75 1.17
C LEU A 49 -12.23 -9.36 0.56
N PHE A 50 -12.36 -10.18 -0.49
CA PHE A 50 -11.24 -10.82 -1.15
C PHE A 50 -10.32 -9.81 -1.84
N GLN A 51 -10.87 -8.85 -2.57
CA GLN A 51 -10.10 -7.83 -3.26
C GLN A 51 -9.40 -6.90 -2.24
N HIS A 52 -10.11 -6.40 -1.21
CA HIS A 52 -9.54 -5.55 -0.16
C HIS A 52 -8.43 -6.27 0.61
N THR A 53 -8.71 -7.52 1.01
CA THR A 53 -7.73 -8.36 1.70
C THR A 53 -6.59 -8.72 0.76
N GLY A 54 -6.83 -8.94 -0.54
CA GLY A 54 -5.79 -9.22 -1.52
C GLY A 54 -4.85 -8.04 -1.74
N ALA A 55 -5.40 -6.84 -1.96
CA ALA A 55 -4.65 -5.61 -2.11
C ALA A 55 -3.83 -5.28 -0.84
N LEU A 56 -4.43 -5.40 0.34
CA LEU A 56 -3.74 -5.15 1.61
C LEU A 56 -2.78 -6.28 1.99
N ALA A 57 -3.13 -7.53 1.77
CA ALA A 57 -2.22 -8.65 2.00
C ALA A 57 -1.02 -8.55 1.06
N PHE A 58 -1.19 -8.11 -0.19
CA PHE A 58 -0.07 -7.81 -1.08
C PHE A 58 0.79 -6.66 -0.51
N VAL A 59 0.15 -5.63 0.07
CA VAL A 59 0.81 -4.55 0.84
C VAL A 59 1.68 -5.08 2.00
N PHE A 60 1.17 -6.07 2.75
CA PHE A 60 1.85 -6.64 3.92
C PHE A 60 2.87 -7.76 3.58
N LEU A 61 2.56 -8.62 2.60
CA LEU A 61 3.35 -9.78 2.19
C LEU A 61 4.68 -9.36 1.57
N LEU A 62 4.66 -8.36 0.68
CA LEU A 62 5.86 -7.86 0.01
C LEU A 62 6.90 -7.28 0.98
N ARG A 63 6.55 -7.10 2.26
CA ARG A 63 7.44 -6.48 3.25
C ARG A 63 7.85 -7.38 4.41
N GLY A 64 7.37 -8.62 4.46
CA GLY A 64 7.60 -9.50 5.60
C GLY A 64 7.14 -8.85 6.92
N PHE A 65 5.96 -8.22 6.93
CA PHE A 65 5.26 -7.72 8.13
C PHE A 65 5.92 -6.54 8.90
N CYS A 66 6.74 -5.70 8.25
CA CYS A 66 7.34 -4.53 8.91
C CYS A 66 6.44 -3.27 8.86
N THR A 67 5.76 -2.96 9.96
CA THR A 67 4.82 -1.83 10.11
C THR A 67 5.45 -0.45 9.95
N LYS A 68 6.72 -0.26 10.33
CA LYS A 68 7.43 1.04 10.24
C LYS A 68 7.64 1.54 8.81
N ARG A 69 7.32 0.67 7.87
CA ARG A 69 7.99 0.63 6.60
C ARG A 69 6.87 0.59 5.54
N VAL A 70 5.72 -0.03 5.81
CA VAL A 70 4.52 -0.16 4.96
C VAL A 70 4.13 1.07 4.10
N LEU A 71 4.35 2.31 4.56
CA LEU A 71 4.09 3.54 3.79
C LEU A 71 5.30 4.02 2.96
N ASP A 72 6.30 3.20 2.72
CA ASP A 72 7.43 3.58 1.87
C ASP A 72 6.96 3.87 0.45
N ILE A 73 7.38 5.00 -0.09
CA ILE A 73 6.93 5.44 -1.42
C ILE A 73 7.30 4.41 -2.48
N HIS A 74 8.46 3.76 -2.37
CA HIS A 74 8.87 2.77 -3.36
C HIS A 74 7.92 1.58 -3.42
N PHE A 75 7.41 1.22 -2.26
CA PHE A 75 6.47 0.14 -2.10
C PHE A 75 5.10 0.51 -2.69
N LEU A 76 4.60 1.68 -2.31
CA LEU A 76 3.33 2.20 -2.82
C LEU A 76 3.36 2.39 -4.34
N THR A 77 4.49 2.80 -4.92
CA THR A 77 4.68 2.86 -6.37
C THR A 77 4.53 1.49 -7.04
N ILE A 78 5.04 0.41 -6.43
CA ILE A 78 4.88 -0.95 -6.97
C ILE A 78 3.42 -1.39 -6.89
N VAL A 79 2.77 -1.19 -5.75
CA VAL A 79 1.36 -1.54 -5.57
C VAL A 79 0.48 -0.80 -6.58
N PHE A 80 0.76 0.49 -6.77
CA PHE A 80 0.12 1.31 -7.80
C PHE A 80 0.35 0.75 -9.21
N ALA A 81 1.59 0.46 -9.59
CA ALA A 81 1.88 -0.14 -10.90
C ALA A 81 1.22 -1.52 -11.10
N VAL A 82 1.14 -2.35 -10.05
CA VAL A 82 0.43 -3.64 -10.11
C VAL A 82 -1.05 -3.43 -10.32
N SER A 83 -1.68 -2.47 -9.64
CA SER A 83 -3.10 -2.16 -9.87
C SER A 83 -3.36 -1.72 -11.32
N MET A 84 -2.43 -0.98 -11.95
CA MET A 84 -2.53 -0.64 -13.37
C MET A 84 -2.43 -1.85 -14.29
N ILE A 85 -1.55 -2.81 -13.96
CA ILE A 85 -1.42 -4.06 -14.71
C ILE A 85 -2.70 -4.88 -14.58
N LEU A 86 -3.34 -4.89 -13.41
CA LEU A 86 -4.57 -5.64 -13.14
C LEU A 86 -5.81 -5.02 -13.79
N ALA A 87 -5.84 -3.69 -13.97
CA ALA A 87 -7.01 -2.98 -14.52
C ALA A 87 -7.47 -3.53 -15.88
N PRO A 88 -6.61 -3.75 -16.90
CA PRO A 88 -7.01 -4.39 -18.14
C PRO A 88 -7.63 -5.78 -17.95
N PHE A 89 -7.11 -6.62 -17.07
CA PHE A 89 -7.68 -7.95 -16.82
C PHE A 89 -9.10 -7.85 -16.28
N VAL A 90 -9.34 -6.96 -15.31
CA VAL A 90 -10.67 -6.71 -14.74
C VAL A 90 -11.65 -6.20 -15.81
N PHE A 91 -11.17 -5.37 -16.74
CA PHE A 91 -11.99 -4.87 -17.86
C PHE A 91 -12.25 -5.88 -18.97
N LEU A 92 -11.34 -6.82 -19.21
CA LEU A 92 -11.47 -7.84 -20.25
C LEU A 92 -12.33 -9.04 -19.83
N ILE A 93 -12.44 -9.31 -18.52
CA ILE A 93 -13.24 -10.44 -18.00
C ILE A 93 -14.75 -10.25 -18.27
N ASN A 94 -15.24 -9.02 -18.20
CA ASN A 94 -16.64 -8.69 -18.48
C ASN A 94 -16.68 -7.27 -19.05
N THR A 95 -17.39 -7.04 -20.16
CA THR A 95 -17.51 -5.73 -20.81
C THR A 95 -18.48 -4.78 -20.09
N GLU A 96 -19.40 -5.29 -19.27
CA GLU A 96 -20.37 -4.49 -18.51
C GLU A 96 -19.70 -3.67 -17.40
N LEU A 97 -20.19 -2.46 -17.16
CA LEU A 97 -19.84 -1.70 -15.97
C LEU A 97 -20.62 -2.26 -14.77
N ASN A 98 -19.99 -3.21 -14.07
CA ASN A 98 -20.60 -3.91 -12.94
C ASN A 98 -19.98 -3.49 -11.60
N ARG A 99 -20.58 -3.95 -10.51
CA ARG A 99 -20.14 -3.64 -9.13
C ARG A 99 -18.72 -4.11 -8.82
N ILE A 100 -18.23 -5.18 -9.47
CA ILE A 100 -16.86 -5.66 -9.28
C ILE A 100 -15.85 -4.63 -9.79
N LYS A 101 -16.13 -4.00 -10.94
CA LYS A 101 -15.29 -2.93 -11.47
C LYS A 101 -15.29 -1.71 -10.56
N VAL A 102 -16.45 -1.35 -10.01
CA VAL A 102 -16.57 -0.24 -9.05
C VAL A 102 -15.78 -0.52 -7.77
N LEU A 103 -15.83 -1.75 -7.24
CA LEU A 103 -15.00 -2.16 -6.10
C LEU A 103 -13.50 -2.12 -6.41
N PHE A 104 -13.11 -2.54 -7.62
CA PHE A 104 -11.72 -2.43 -8.07
C PHE A 104 -11.24 -0.97 -8.15
N PHE A 105 -12.08 -0.04 -8.62
CA PHE A 105 -11.72 1.40 -8.60
C PHE A 105 -11.54 1.91 -7.19
N LEU A 106 -12.43 1.54 -6.28
CA LEU A 106 -12.32 1.98 -4.91
C LEU A 106 -11.00 1.54 -4.25
N GLU A 107 -10.47 0.36 -4.61
CA GLU A 107 -9.14 -0.07 -4.19
C GLU A 107 -8.01 0.71 -4.84
N HIS A 108 -8.15 0.98 -6.13
CA HIS A 108 -7.22 1.81 -6.87
C HIS A 108 -7.10 3.21 -6.24
N GLU A 109 -8.24 3.86 -5.99
CA GLU A 109 -8.35 5.14 -5.29
C GLU A 109 -7.70 5.09 -3.91
N ALA A 110 -7.91 4.01 -3.15
CA ALA A 110 -7.29 3.85 -1.85
C ALA A 110 -5.75 3.83 -1.93
N ILE A 111 -5.17 3.18 -2.95
CA ILE A 111 -3.72 3.17 -3.18
C ILE A 111 -3.21 4.60 -3.46
N GLU A 112 -3.92 5.36 -4.29
CA GLU A 112 -3.58 6.74 -4.62
C GLU A 112 -3.67 7.66 -3.40
N VAL A 113 -4.73 7.53 -2.60
CA VAL A 113 -4.87 8.25 -1.33
C VAL A 113 -3.75 7.89 -0.36
N LEU A 114 -3.29 6.64 -0.34
CA LEU A 114 -2.16 6.22 0.49
C LEU A 114 -0.83 6.83 0.03
N ILE A 115 -0.61 6.93 -1.28
CA ILE A 115 0.51 7.66 -1.87
C ILE A 115 0.44 9.12 -1.46
N ALA A 116 -0.72 9.76 -1.58
CA ALA A 116 -0.91 11.15 -1.22
C ALA A 116 -0.70 11.40 0.28
N ALA A 117 -1.25 10.55 1.14
CA ALA A 117 -1.01 10.57 2.57
C ALA A 117 0.49 10.48 2.87
N ARG A 118 1.21 9.57 2.19
CA ARG A 118 2.65 9.43 2.37
C ARG A 118 3.45 10.66 1.92
N VAL A 119 3.06 11.29 0.83
CA VAL A 119 3.84 12.38 0.23
C VAL A 119 3.52 13.73 0.87
N MET A 120 2.25 13.96 1.22
CA MET A 120 1.73 15.27 1.61
C MET A 120 1.54 15.45 3.12
N LEU A 121 1.34 14.38 3.90
CA LEU A 121 1.24 14.51 5.34
C LEU A 121 2.61 14.83 5.97
N PRO A 122 2.63 15.48 7.15
CA PRO A 122 3.85 15.69 7.91
C PRO A 122 4.58 14.36 8.13
N ALA A 123 5.88 14.35 7.85
CA ALA A 123 6.62 13.11 7.84
C ALA A 123 6.68 12.43 9.23
N ASP A 124 6.70 13.22 10.31
CA ASP A 124 6.68 12.71 11.67
C ASP A 124 5.38 11.96 11.98
N LEU A 125 4.25 12.44 11.42
CA LEU A 125 2.96 11.77 11.56
C LEU A 125 2.98 10.41 10.87
N VAL A 126 3.49 10.37 9.63
CA VAL A 126 3.62 9.15 8.83
C VAL A 126 4.55 8.13 9.51
N ALA A 127 5.67 8.60 10.07
CA ALA A 127 6.66 7.75 10.73
C ALA A 127 6.17 7.21 12.08
N ARG A 128 5.48 8.04 12.88
CA ARG A 128 5.00 7.66 14.23
C ARG A 128 3.72 6.84 14.19
N LYS A 129 2.83 7.09 13.23
CA LYS A 129 1.48 6.49 13.19
C LYS A 129 1.12 5.80 11.87
N PRO A 130 1.99 4.98 11.26
CA PRO A 130 1.69 4.33 9.97
C PRO A 130 0.48 3.38 10.07
N GLY A 131 0.34 2.68 11.20
CA GLY A 131 -0.80 1.78 11.43
C GLY A 131 -2.15 2.51 11.51
N LEU A 132 -2.18 3.71 12.10
CA LEU A 132 -3.41 4.52 12.18
C LEU A 132 -3.82 5.02 10.80
N ILE A 133 -2.86 5.47 9.99
CA ILE A 133 -3.15 5.92 8.61
C ILE A 133 -3.76 4.79 7.80
N ILE A 134 -3.19 3.58 7.88
CA ILE A 134 -3.73 2.39 7.21
C ILE A 134 -5.12 2.04 7.74
N LEU A 135 -5.31 2.06 9.06
CA LEU A 135 -6.60 1.73 9.68
C LEU A 135 -7.70 2.70 9.23
N LEU A 136 -7.41 4.00 9.20
CA LEU A 136 -8.35 5.02 8.76
C LEU A 136 -8.70 4.84 7.28
N LEU A 137 -7.70 4.61 6.43
CA LEU A 137 -7.92 4.33 5.02
C LEU A 137 -8.75 3.07 4.80
N TYR A 138 -8.43 1.99 5.52
CA TYR A 138 -9.17 0.72 5.44
C TYR A 138 -10.61 0.88 5.91
N SER A 139 -10.83 1.64 6.99
CA SER A 139 -12.15 1.94 7.51
C SER A 139 -12.96 2.76 6.51
N GLY A 140 -12.34 3.74 5.85
CA GLY A 140 -12.94 4.49 4.74
C GLY A 140 -13.32 3.59 3.57
N LEU A 141 -12.39 2.75 3.11
CA LEU A 141 -12.58 1.77 2.05
C LEU A 141 -13.76 0.82 2.34
N PHE A 142 -13.82 0.30 3.57
CA PHE A 142 -14.92 -0.53 4.04
C PHE A 142 -16.26 0.23 4.00
N CYS A 143 -16.33 1.43 4.60
CA CYS A 143 -17.53 2.25 4.63
C CYS A 143 -18.04 2.58 3.21
N MET A 144 -17.13 2.85 2.28
CA MET A 144 -17.46 3.16 0.88
C MET A 144 -17.89 1.93 0.08
N SER A 145 -17.44 0.72 0.47
CA SER A 145 -17.83 -0.53 -0.18
C SER A 145 -19.25 -0.95 0.17
N LEU A 146 -19.71 -0.65 1.39
CA LEU A 146 -21.06 -1.01 1.84
C LEU A 146 -22.17 -0.53 0.89
N PRO A 147 -22.27 0.75 0.51
CA PRO A 147 -23.31 1.21 -0.42
C PRO A 147 -23.16 0.64 -1.84
N VAL A 148 -21.95 0.26 -2.27
CA VAL A 148 -21.72 -0.38 -3.58
C VAL A 148 -22.27 -1.81 -3.59
N ILE A 149 -22.12 -2.53 -2.47
CA ILE A 149 -22.61 -3.90 -2.31
C ILE A 149 -24.14 -3.93 -2.20
N MET A 150 -24.71 -2.97 -1.46
CA MET A 150 -26.16 -2.89 -1.22
C MET A 150 -26.91 -2.45 -2.48
N HIS A 151 -27.86 -3.27 -2.91
CA HIS A 151 -28.49 -3.14 -4.22
C HIS A 151 -29.18 -1.79 -4.45
N ASP A 152 -29.83 -1.27 -3.42
CA ASP A 152 -30.68 -0.08 -3.50
C ASP A 152 -29.89 1.23 -3.65
N PHE A 153 -28.58 1.20 -3.39
CA PHE A 153 -27.73 2.38 -3.38
C PHE A 153 -26.72 2.41 -4.53
N PHE A 154 -26.77 1.45 -5.45
CA PHE A 154 -25.72 1.28 -6.43
C PHE A 154 -25.54 2.52 -7.34
N SER A 155 -26.62 3.12 -7.84
CA SER A 155 -26.52 4.29 -8.72
C SER A 155 -25.88 5.50 -8.03
N GLN A 156 -26.27 5.77 -6.78
CA GLN A 156 -25.67 6.87 -6.01
C GLN A 156 -24.23 6.52 -5.61
N SER A 157 -23.95 5.28 -5.24
CA SER A 157 -22.59 4.84 -4.85
C SER A 157 -21.60 4.94 -6.01
N ALA A 158 -22.00 4.56 -7.23
CA ALA A 158 -21.16 4.65 -8.41
C ALA A 158 -20.77 6.11 -8.73
N MET A 159 -21.68 7.06 -8.48
CA MET A 159 -21.38 8.48 -8.61
C MET A 159 -20.39 8.95 -7.54
N VAL A 160 -20.56 8.53 -6.29
CA VAL A 160 -19.62 8.89 -5.21
C VAL A 160 -18.23 8.33 -5.51
N VAL A 161 -18.13 7.08 -5.97
CA VAL A 161 -16.85 6.47 -6.39
C VAL A 161 -16.25 7.24 -7.57
N ALA A 162 -17.04 7.59 -8.59
CA ALA A 162 -16.53 8.37 -9.72
C ALA A 162 -15.94 9.74 -9.34
N TRP A 163 -16.54 10.43 -8.36
CA TRP A 163 -15.97 11.67 -7.81
C TRP A 163 -14.83 11.43 -6.83
N GLY A 164 -14.82 10.28 -6.15
CA GLY A 164 -13.67 9.77 -5.41
C GLY A 164 -12.44 9.62 -6.30
N ALA A 165 -12.60 8.98 -7.46
CA ALA A 165 -11.56 8.85 -8.49
C ALA A 165 -11.02 10.20 -8.94
N PHE A 166 -11.89 11.18 -9.23
CA PHE A 166 -11.42 12.54 -9.55
C PHE A 166 -10.51 13.11 -8.45
N LEU A 167 -10.90 12.96 -7.18
CA LEU A 167 -10.15 13.48 -6.06
C LEU A 167 -8.85 12.72 -5.84
N SER A 168 -8.86 11.39 -5.93
CA SER A 168 -7.67 10.56 -5.74
C SER A 168 -6.66 10.78 -6.87
N ASP A 169 -7.11 10.88 -8.12
CA ASP A 169 -6.30 11.23 -9.30
C ASP A 169 -5.62 12.61 -9.12
N PHE A 170 -6.37 13.60 -8.63
CA PHE A 170 -5.82 14.93 -8.32
C PHE A 170 -4.77 14.86 -7.21
N LEU A 171 -5.05 14.14 -6.13
CA LEU A 171 -4.13 13.93 -5.03
C LEU A 171 -2.86 13.20 -5.48
N LEU A 172 -2.99 12.23 -6.39
CA LEU A 172 -1.87 11.52 -6.98
C LEU A 172 -1.02 12.45 -7.85
N GLY A 173 -1.65 13.22 -8.74
CA GLY A 173 -0.96 14.16 -9.62
C GLY A 173 -0.20 15.24 -8.82
N THR A 174 -0.84 15.78 -7.79
CA THR A 174 -0.19 16.74 -6.87
C THR A 174 0.94 16.09 -6.07
N SER A 175 0.79 14.84 -5.61
CA SER A 175 1.87 14.09 -4.96
C SER A 175 3.09 13.94 -5.88
N GLY A 176 2.86 13.66 -7.16
CA GLY A 176 3.92 13.62 -8.16
C GLY A 176 4.67 14.94 -8.30
N LEU A 177 3.95 16.07 -8.34
CA LEU A 177 4.56 17.41 -8.33
C LEU A 177 5.42 17.64 -7.08
N PHE A 178 4.94 17.24 -5.90
CA PHE A 178 5.70 17.38 -4.65
C PHE A 178 7.02 16.61 -4.68
N LEU A 179 7.01 15.39 -5.21
CA LEU A 179 8.22 14.56 -5.35
C LEU A 179 9.23 15.20 -6.32
N ILE A 180 8.77 15.68 -7.49
CA ILE A 180 9.63 16.35 -8.48
C ILE A 180 10.21 17.65 -7.91
N LYS A 181 9.35 18.48 -7.30
CA LYS A 181 9.76 19.71 -6.63
C LYS A 181 10.86 19.41 -5.60
N ARG A 182 10.68 18.37 -4.79
CA ARG A 182 11.67 17.97 -3.77
C ARG A 182 13.01 17.58 -4.37
N TRP A 183 13.04 16.83 -5.47
CA TRP A 183 14.30 16.54 -6.17
C TRP A 183 14.94 17.87 -6.60
N ILE A 184 14.21 18.73 -7.31
CA ILE A 184 14.76 20.00 -7.82
C ILE A 184 15.34 20.87 -6.69
N THR A 185 14.61 21.05 -5.58
CA THR A 185 15.02 21.94 -4.48
C THR A 185 16.18 21.37 -3.68
N LYS A 186 16.21 20.05 -3.43
CA LYS A 186 17.26 19.42 -2.60
C LYS A 186 18.42 18.83 -3.42
N LYS A 187 18.55 19.18 -4.71
CA LYS A 187 19.67 18.75 -5.57
C LYS A 187 21.02 19.34 -5.15
N ARG A 188 21.01 20.41 -4.34
CA ARG A 188 22.20 21.18 -3.94
C ARG A 188 22.80 20.78 -2.59
N ASP A 189 22.14 19.94 -1.81
CA ASP A 189 22.68 19.45 -0.54
C ASP A 189 23.75 18.38 -0.81
N VAL A 190 24.88 18.44 -0.09
CA VAL A 190 25.95 17.44 -0.13
C VAL A 190 25.37 16.10 0.35
N SER A 191 24.87 15.31 -0.59
CA SER A 191 24.19 14.05 -0.35
C SER A 191 24.98 12.91 -0.97
N SER A 192 25.03 11.77 -0.28
CA SER A 192 25.72 10.58 -0.79
C SER A 192 25.08 10.13 -2.11
N ARG A 193 25.85 9.45 -2.97
CA ARG A 193 25.37 8.92 -4.26
C ARG A 193 24.10 8.07 -4.12
N ALA A 194 23.97 7.33 -3.01
CA ALA A 194 22.79 6.51 -2.71
C ALA A 194 21.54 7.36 -2.44
N VAL A 195 21.68 8.48 -1.72
CA VAL A 195 20.56 9.41 -1.46
C VAL A 195 20.11 10.10 -2.75
N THR A 196 21.05 10.47 -3.62
CA THR A 196 20.75 11.05 -4.93
C THR A 196 20.00 10.06 -5.83
N GLN A 197 20.46 8.80 -5.91
CA GLN A 197 19.78 7.75 -6.67
C GLN A 197 18.36 7.48 -6.16
N LYS A 198 18.17 7.47 -4.84
CA LYS A 198 16.84 7.34 -4.22
C LYS A 198 15.92 8.49 -4.62
N ARG A 199 16.34 9.75 -4.43
CA ARG A 199 15.54 10.92 -4.79
C ARG A 199 15.20 10.97 -6.28
N GLN A 200 16.13 10.51 -7.12
CA GLN A 200 15.90 10.38 -8.56
C GLN A 200 14.80 9.35 -8.86
N ALA A 201 14.85 8.17 -8.27
CA ALA A 201 13.82 7.15 -8.45
C ALA A 201 12.44 7.64 -7.95
N GLU A 202 12.40 8.31 -6.80
CA GLU A 202 11.17 8.86 -6.22
C GLU A 202 10.52 9.90 -7.14
N ALA A 203 11.30 10.79 -7.77
CA ALA A 203 10.70 11.78 -8.66
C ALA A 203 10.50 11.31 -10.10
N LEU A 204 11.16 10.23 -10.54
CA LEU A 204 10.68 9.48 -11.70
C LEU A 204 9.31 8.85 -11.41
N ALA A 205 9.14 8.19 -10.25
CA ALA A 205 7.82 7.71 -9.82
C ALA A 205 6.81 8.87 -9.73
N GLY A 206 7.23 10.03 -9.22
CA GLY A 206 6.43 11.25 -9.19
C GLY A 206 6.01 11.74 -10.59
N LEU A 207 6.87 11.61 -11.60
CA LEU A 207 6.49 11.90 -12.99
C LEU A 207 5.44 10.91 -13.49
N GLY A 208 5.56 9.63 -13.16
CA GLY A 208 4.53 8.62 -13.43
C GLY A 208 3.19 8.97 -12.78
N PHE A 209 3.21 9.40 -11.51
CA PHE A 209 2.01 9.83 -10.78
C PHE A 209 1.33 11.06 -11.42
N MET A 210 2.11 12.03 -11.89
CA MET A 210 1.57 13.18 -12.61
C MET A 210 0.95 12.81 -13.96
N LEU A 211 1.65 11.99 -14.74
CA LEU A 211 1.21 11.57 -16.06
C LEU A 211 -0.03 10.66 -15.98
N HIS A 212 -0.22 9.96 -14.87
CA HIS A 212 -1.47 9.28 -14.58
C HIS A 212 -2.54 10.26 -14.08
N GLY A 213 -2.35 10.81 -12.88
CA GLY A 213 -3.40 11.51 -12.15
C GLY A 213 -4.02 12.68 -12.92
N PHE A 214 -3.22 13.59 -13.48
CA PHE A 214 -3.82 14.77 -14.13
C PHE A 214 -4.66 14.43 -15.38
N PRO A 215 -4.21 13.58 -16.31
CA PRO A 215 -5.06 13.13 -17.41
C PRO A 215 -6.31 12.35 -16.96
N THR A 216 -6.20 11.51 -15.92
CA THR A 216 -7.29 10.61 -15.50
C THR A 216 -8.37 11.27 -14.67
N MET A 217 -8.09 12.43 -14.05
CA MET A 217 -9.10 13.25 -13.35
C MET A 217 -10.38 13.46 -14.17
N SER A 218 -10.30 13.51 -15.50
CA SER A 218 -11.46 13.70 -16.36
C SER A 218 -12.47 12.54 -16.35
N VAL A 219 -12.08 11.34 -15.91
CA VAL A 219 -12.91 10.13 -15.94
C VAL A 219 -14.19 10.28 -15.11
N GLY A 220 -14.10 10.79 -13.88
CA GLY A 220 -15.26 10.99 -13.00
C GLY A 220 -16.31 11.96 -13.57
N PRO A 221 -15.89 13.18 -14.00
CA PRO A 221 -16.77 14.12 -14.70
C PRO A 221 -17.37 13.55 -15.99
N ILE A 222 -16.58 12.90 -16.86
CA ILE A 222 -17.08 12.31 -18.10
C ILE A 222 -18.10 11.21 -17.81
N PHE A 223 -17.83 10.33 -16.84
CA PHE A 223 -18.77 9.32 -16.37
C PHE A 223 -20.11 9.94 -15.95
N THR A 224 -20.06 11.00 -15.15
CA THR A 224 -21.25 11.72 -14.69
C THR A 224 -22.02 12.32 -15.87
N LEU A 225 -21.33 12.88 -16.86
CA LEU A 225 -21.97 13.45 -18.04
C LEU A 225 -22.62 12.39 -18.94
N VAL A 226 -21.98 11.23 -19.12
CA VAL A 226 -22.52 10.11 -19.91
C VAL A 226 -23.75 9.51 -19.23
N VAL A 227 -23.68 9.23 -17.93
CA VAL A 227 -24.77 8.56 -17.21
C VAL A 227 -25.95 9.49 -16.96
N TYR A 228 -25.71 10.76 -16.63
CA TYR A 228 -26.76 11.66 -16.12
C TYR A 228 -27.09 12.85 -17.01
N ASN A 229 -26.25 13.20 -17.99
CA ASN A 229 -26.45 14.40 -18.82
C ASN A 229 -26.48 14.11 -20.34
N GLY A 230 -26.55 12.84 -20.74
CA GLY A 230 -26.73 12.44 -22.13
C GLY A 230 -25.52 12.67 -23.04
N LEU A 231 -24.31 12.78 -22.49
CA LEU A 231 -23.08 12.79 -23.29
C LEU A 231 -22.92 11.43 -24.00
N ASN A 232 -22.45 11.44 -25.26
CA ASN A 232 -22.22 10.20 -26.00
C ASN A 232 -21.26 9.26 -25.20
N PRO A 233 -21.64 7.99 -24.94
CA PRO A 233 -20.80 6.99 -24.27
C PRO A 233 -19.39 6.81 -24.85
N ASP A 234 -19.15 7.13 -26.11
CA ASP A 234 -17.82 7.10 -26.75
C ASP A 234 -16.79 7.97 -25.98
N TRP A 235 -17.24 9.07 -25.36
CA TRP A 235 -16.37 9.90 -24.53
C TRP A 235 -15.81 9.16 -23.32
N PHE A 236 -16.58 8.25 -22.73
CA PHE A 236 -16.10 7.41 -21.64
C PHE A 236 -15.04 6.42 -22.14
N ALA A 237 -15.22 5.85 -23.33
CA ALA A 237 -14.22 5.00 -23.95
C ALA A 237 -12.91 5.76 -24.23
N TYR A 238 -12.99 6.98 -24.77
CA TYR A 238 -11.81 7.83 -25.01
C TYR A 238 -11.09 8.21 -23.72
N ALA A 239 -11.82 8.50 -22.64
CA ALA A 239 -11.22 8.73 -21.33
C ALA A 239 -10.41 7.51 -20.87
N TRP A 240 -10.97 6.30 -21.02
CA TRP A 240 -10.29 5.05 -20.68
C TRP A 240 -9.08 4.72 -21.57
N VAL A 241 -9.12 5.09 -22.84
CA VAL A 241 -7.91 5.03 -23.69
C VAL A 241 -6.81 5.92 -23.10
N GLY A 242 -7.15 7.13 -22.64
CA GLY A 242 -6.24 8.01 -21.91
C GLY A 242 -5.69 7.37 -20.63
N VAL A 243 -6.56 6.73 -19.84
CA VAL A 243 -6.16 5.98 -18.63
C VAL A 243 -5.12 4.91 -18.99
N PHE A 244 -5.37 4.06 -19.97
CA PHE A 244 -4.43 3.00 -20.35
C PHE A 244 -3.12 3.54 -20.93
N LEU A 245 -3.17 4.62 -21.73
CA LEU A 245 -1.96 5.28 -22.22
C LEU A 245 -1.11 5.83 -21.07
N SER A 246 -1.75 6.49 -20.10
CA SER A 246 -1.06 7.01 -18.92
C SER A 246 -0.48 5.90 -18.04
N ALA A 247 -1.17 4.75 -17.95
CA ALA A 247 -0.73 3.59 -17.20
C ALA A 247 0.61 3.03 -17.72
N PHE A 248 0.84 3.02 -19.04
CA PHE A 248 2.14 2.63 -19.59
C PHE A 248 3.28 3.50 -19.05
N PHE A 249 3.08 4.82 -18.99
CA PHE A 249 4.08 5.73 -18.44
C PHE A 249 4.26 5.52 -16.94
N ALA A 250 3.17 5.43 -16.18
CA ALA A 250 3.22 5.16 -14.74
C ALA A 250 4.00 3.89 -14.41
N ILE A 251 3.77 2.79 -15.14
CA ILE A 251 4.48 1.52 -14.99
C ILE A 251 5.96 1.68 -15.37
N ALA A 252 6.26 2.32 -16.50
CA ALA A 252 7.64 2.53 -16.94
C ALA A 252 8.44 3.34 -15.92
N PHE A 253 7.85 4.40 -15.37
CA PHE A 253 8.48 5.24 -14.36
C PHE A 253 8.55 4.60 -12.96
N ALA A 254 7.80 3.53 -12.72
CA ALA A 254 7.93 2.71 -11.51
C ALA A 254 9.17 1.80 -11.53
N VAL A 255 9.76 1.48 -12.69
CA VAL A 255 10.88 0.53 -12.82
C VAL A 255 12.10 0.88 -11.96
N PRO A 256 12.61 2.14 -11.93
CA PRO A 256 13.76 2.49 -11.08
C PRO A 256 13.45 2.31 -9.60
N THR A 257 12.22 2.60 -9.21
CA THR A 257 11.71 2.42 -7.85
C THR A 257 11.59 0.95 -7.49
N ALA A 258 11.11 0.11 -8.42
CA ALA A 258 11.08 -1.34 -8.26
C ALA A 258 12.49 -1.92 -8.13
N ALA A 259 13.47 -1.43 -8.90
CA ALA A 259 14.87 -1.87 -8.78
C ALA A 259 15.46 -1.56 -7.38
N LEU A 260 15.17 -0.38 -6.82
CA LEU A 260 15.56 -0.04 -5.44
C LEU A 260 14.86 -0.93 -4.41
N PHE A 261 13.59 -1.27 -4.63
CA PHE A 261 12.87 -2.19 -3.76
C PHE A 261 13.46 -3.60 -3.79
N PHE A 262 13.65 -4.18 -4.98
CA PHE A 262 14.12 -5.55 -5.13
C PHE A 262 15.57 -5.73 -4.67
N SER A 263 16.41 -4.71 -4.83
CA SER A 263 17.77 -4.70 -4.24
C SER A 263 17.77 -4.65 -2.70
N ASN A 264 16.63 -4.39 -2.05
CA ASN A 264 16.48 -4.33 -0.59
C ASN A 264 15.57 -5.46 -0.02
N THR A 265 14.98 -6.31 -0.86
CA THR A 265 14.19 -7.46 -0.42
C THR A 265 15.04 -8.73 -0.28
N TRP A 266 14.81 -9.45 0.82
CA TRP A 266 15.56 -10.65 1.24
C TRP A 266 15.59 -11.76 0.17
N TRP A 267 14.62 -11.87 -0.73
CA TRP A 267 14.43 -13.10 -1.51
C TRP A 267 15.64 -13.54 -2.35
N CYS A 268 16.48 -12.64 -2.87
CA CYS A 268 17.49 -13.06 -3.88
C CYS A 268 18.97 -12.96 -3.49
N CYS A 269 19.43 -12.21 -2.49
CA CYS A 269 20.83 -12.24 -2.02
C CYS A 269 21.06 -11.40 -0.74
N GLY A 270 21.36 -12.05 0.38
CA GLY A 270 22.23 -11.56 1.47
C GLY A 270 21.82 -10.31 2.27
N SER A 271 21.49 -10.51 3.55
CA SER A 271 21.46 -9.53 4.65
C SER A 271 20.71 -8.20 4.39
N ARG A 272 19.55 -8.02 5.07
CA ARG A 272 18.83 -6.74 5.14
C ARG A 272 19.82 -5.59 5.35
N ARG A 273 19.88 -4.66 4.39
CA ARG A 273 20.65 -3.43 4.55
C ARG A 273 20.15 -2.74 5.83
N PRO A 274 21.04 -2.31 6.75
CA PRO A 274 20.62 -1.52 7.89
C PRO A 274 19.83 -0.31 7.41
N ILE A 275 18.75 0.02 8.13
CA ILE A 275 17.95 1.23 7.87
C ILE A 275 18.93 2.41 7.94
N TYR A 276 19.22 3.03 6.80
CA TYR A 276 20.05 4.23 6.81
C TYR A 276 19.24 5.39 7.38
N PRO A 277 19.90 6.34 8.05
CA PRO A 277 19.29 7.62 8.34
C PRO A 277 18.72 8.19 7.02
N GLY A 278 17.41 8.35 6.95
CA GLY A 278 16.67 8.69 5.71
C GLY A 278 15.81 7.58 5.07
N GLU A 279 15.82 6.35 5.58
CA GLU A 279 14.82 5.31 5.22
C GLU A 279 13.55 5.35 6.10
N ILE A 280 13.67 5.90 7.31
CA ILE A 280 12.54 6.15 8.24
C ILE A 280 12.52 7.61 8.71
N ASP A 281 13.67 8.28 8.81
CA ASP A 281 13.74 9.63 9.36
C ASP A 281 13.75 10.68 8.24
N TRP A 282 12.63 11.39 8.13
CA TRP A 282 12.58 12.69 7.46
C TRP A 282 13.11 13.83 8.36
N GLU A 283 13.71 13.49 9.50
CA GLU A 283 14.01 14.43 10.58
C GLU A 283 15.46 14.28 11.12
N GLU A 284 16.46 14.21 10.24
CA GLU A 284 17.87 14.42 10.64
C GLU A 284 18.46 15.77 10.18
N ASP A 285 17.66 16.67 9.58
CA ASP A 285 18.13 18.03 9.27
C ASP A 285 17.87 19.03 10.44
N HIS A 286 17.07 18.67 11.46
CA HIS A 286 16.74 19.57 12.59
C HIS A 286 17.36 19.18 13.94
N LEU A 287 17.99 18.00 14.05
CA LEU A 287 18.59 17.52 15.30
C LEU A 287 20.14 17.44 15.29
N GLN A 288 20.80 17.86 14.20
CA GLN A 288 22.27 17.99 14.14
C GLN A 288 22.82 19.40 14.44
N GLU A 289 22.00 20.34 14.91
CA GLU A 289 22.48 21.54 15.61
C GLU A 289 22.38 21.35 17.14
N LYS A 290 23.04 20.32 17.67
CA LYS A 290 23.69 20.47 18.97
C LYS A 290 25.19 20.40 18.71
N PRO A 291 25.93 21.50 18.84
CA PRO A 291 27.37 21.46 18.72
C PRO A 291 27.87 20.47 19.78
N ARG A 292 28.35 19.30 19.34
CA ARG A 292 29.18 18.47 20.20
C ARG A 292 30.38 19.35 20.53
N HIS A 293 30.42 19.83 21.77
CA HIS A 293 31.62 20.41 22.33
C HIS A 293 32.77 19.49 21.95
N ARG A 294 33.68 20.02 21.12
CA ARG A 294 34.96 19.42 20.82
C ARG A 294 35.69 19.38 22.16
N ILE A 295 35.61 18.25 22.86
CA ILE A 295 36.47 18.00 24.01
C ILE A 295 37.88 17.86 23.43
N SER A 296 38.60 18.98 23.45
CA SER A 296 40.03 19.04 23.22
C SER A 296 40.69 18.11 24.23
N ALA A 297 41.22 16.97 23.77
CA ALA A 297 42.13 16.19 24.60
C ALA A 297 43.36 17.08 24.92
N PRO A 298 43.79 17.19 26.18
CA PRO A 298 44.99 17.95 26.52
C PRO A 298 46.21 17.25 25.90
N MET A 299 46.93 18.01 25.07
CA MET A 299 48.20 17.62 24.47
C MET A 299 49.25 17.56 25.58
N PHE A 300 49.53 16.36 26.10
CA PHE A 300 50.61 16.13 27.05
C PHE A 300 51.93 16.02 26.27
N ARG A 301 52.78 17.05 26.33
CA ARG A 301 54.20 16.98 25.93
C ARG A 301 55.01 16.52 27.14
N PRO A 302 55.77 15.41 27.06
CA PRO A 302 56.85 15.17 28.01
C PRO A 302 58.13 15.91 27.54
N PRO A 303 58.93 16.46 28.47
CA PRO A 303 60.22 17.06 28.17
C PRO A 303 61.26 15.96 27.89
N GLY A 304 62.20 16.24 27.00
CA GLY A 304 63.19 15.25 26.55
C GLY A 304 64.25 14.89 27.58
N ALA A 305 64.82 13.70 27.43
CA ALA A 305 66.22 13.39 27.74
C ALA A 305 66.63 12.07 27.06
N SER A 306 67.87 12.06 26.59
CA SER A 306 68.69 11.01 25.99
C SER A 306 68.81 9.71 26.78
N GLY A 307 69.04 8.58 26.08
CA GLY A 307 69.80 7.44 26.64
C GLY A 307 69.30 6.03 26.28
N SER A 308 70.04 5.37 25.37
CA SER A 308 70.39 3.94 25.30
C SER A 308 69.46 2.81 25.84
N SER A 309 69.13 1.91 24.90
CA SER A 309 69.40 0.45 24.91
C SER A 309 68.49 -0.55 25.68
N VAL A 310 68.01 -1.53 24.89
CA VAL A 310 67.95 -3.00 25.14
C VAL A 310 66.64 -3.62 25.69
N ASP A 311 66.26 -4.71 25.00
CA ASP A 311 65.40 -5.87 25.30
C ASP A 311 63.86 -5.79 25.35
N GLY A 312 63.26 -6.30 24.27
CA GLY A 312 62.56 -7.59 24.25
C GLY A 312 61.62 -7.95 25.40
N HIS A 313 60.31 -7.90 25.13
CA HIS A 313 59.37 -8.98 25.46
C HIS A 313 58.05 -8.78 24.71
N GLN A 314 57.65 -9.80 23.93
CA GLN A 314 56.25 -10.03 23.58
C GLN A 314 55.51 -10.48 24.84
N VAL A 315 54.23 -10.12 24.99
CA VAL A 315 53.10 -11.01 25.37
C VAL A 315 51.78 -10.21 25.48
N GLU A 316 50.80 -10.73 24.73
CA GLU A 316 49.33 -10.72 24.89
C GLU A 316 48.50 -9.42 24.86
N ALA A 317 47.85 -9.22 23.72
CA ALA A 317 46.62 -8.44 23.61
C ALA A 317 45.43 -9.24 24.19
N VAL A 318 44.86 -8.74 25.28
CA VAL A 318 43.58 -9.20 25.83
C VAL A 318 42.44 -8.58 25.00
N PRO A 319 41.56 -9.35 24.34
CA PRO A 319 40.38 -8.79 23.72
C PRO A 319 39.34 -8.50 24.80
N VAL A 320 39.01 -7.22 24.98
CA VAL A 320 37.86 -6.77 25.77
C VAL A 320 36.59 -7.34 25.14
N SER A 321 35.98 -8.29 25.82
CA SER A 321 34.67 -8.84 25.46
C SER A 321 33.61 -7.77 25.70
N VAL A 322 33.03 -7.24 24.62
CA VAL A 322 31.85 -6.39 24.69
C VAL A 322 30.66 -7.28 25.05
N GLN A 323 30.33 -7.26 26.35
CA GLN A 323 29.18 -7.94 26.91
C GLN A 323 27.91 -7.35 26.28
N ARG A 324 27.28 -8.16 25.43
CA ARG A 324 25.99 -7.91 24.79
C ARG A 324 24.91 -7.92 25.88
N VAL A 325 24.63 -6.75 26.48
CA VAL A 325 23.46 -6.55 27.34
C VAL A 325 22.21 -6.68 26.46
N ARG A 326 21.64 -7.89 26.45
CA ARG A 326 20.39 -8.22 25.77
C ARG A 326 19.25 -7.45 26.43
N SER A 327 18.48 -6.78 25.56
CA SER A 327 17.20 -6.12 25.76
C SER A 327 16.09 -7.09 26.22
N GLY A 328 16.20 -7.61 27.44
CA GLY A 328 15.21 -8.48 28.06
C GLY A 328 14.18 -7.76 28.95
N LEU A 329 14.37 -6.46 29.23
CA LEU A 329 13.61 -5.76 30.27
C LEU A 329 12.27 -5.15 29.80
N GLU A 330 12.03 -5.04 28.49
CA GLU A 330 10.82 -4.36 27.98
C GLU A 330 9.61 -5.31 27.82
N TRP A 331 9.83 -6.63 27.72
CA TRP A 331 8.74 -7.59 27.57
C TRP A 331 8.08 -8.00 28.90
N GLU A 332 8.82 -7.97 30.01
CA GLU A 332 8.24 -8.27 31.34
C GLU A 332 7.30 -7.17 31.84
N LEU A 333 7.53 -5.90 31.46
CA LEU A 333 6.65 -4.79 31.79
C LEU A 333 5.35 -4.81 30.96
N LEU A 334 5.41 -5.30 29.71
CA LEU A 334 4.23 -5.45 28.87
C LEU A 334 3.34 -6.62 29.32
N ALA A 335 3.94 -7.70 29.85
CA ALA A 335 3.20 -8.86 30.35
C ALA A 335 2.45 -8.58 31.66
N LYS A 336 2.98 -7.71 32.53
CA LYS A 336 2.33 -7.31 33.79
C LYS A 336 1.22 -6.25 33.62
N ALA A 337 1.09 -5.67 32.42
CA ALA A 337 0.02 -4.70 32.13
C ALA A 337 -1.22 -5.35 31.49
N ILE A 338 -1.14 -6.63 31.12
CA ILE A 338 -2.20 -7.35 30.38
C ILE A 338 -2.85 -8.46 31.23
N TRP A 339 -2.37 -8.72 32.46
CA TRP A 339 -2.96 -9.68 33.40
C TRP A 339 -3.15 -9.08 34.78
#